data_AF-A0A9W4IM52-F1
#
_entry.id   AF-A0A9W4IM52-F1
#
_cell.length_a   1.000
_cell.length_b   1.000
_cell.length_c   1.000
_cell.angle_alpha   90.00
_cell.angle_beta   90.00
_cell.angle_gamma   90.00
#
_symmetry.space_group_name_H-M   'P 1'
#
loop_
_entity.id
_entity.type
_entity.pdbx_description
1 polymer ?
#
loop_
_entity_poly.entity_id
_entity_poly.type
_entity_poly.pdbx_seq_one_letter_code
_entity_poly.pdbx_strand_id
1 'polypeptide(L)'
;MNPFQKQICGRSGDTTSSIYSRSTDTAKDAIPMTTIPTNLQIKPSLPEINLLDHQISMARGSTMALETTRPRLRKSKTQPQMSILELKAERMQQHSQQGLENNFYSKCFESFHQLVSATMDATQSLALQYHFNPAKSPSGDPRLIRAIVLLRVALDKSRAEETSAEQEWK
;
A
#
# COMPACT_ATOMS: atom_id res chain seq x y z
N MET A 1 -9.85 -21.90 -45.37
CA MET A 1 -9.93 -21.62 -43.92
C MET A 1 -8.94 -20.52 -43.60
N ASN A 2 -9.46 -19.34 -43.25
CA ASN A 2 -8.74 -18.15 -42.83
C ASN A 2 -9.52 -17.64 -41.60
N PRO A 3 -8.94 -17.56 -40.39
CA PRO A 3 -9.73 -17.23 -39.20
C PRO A 3 -9.83 -15.74 -38.86
N PHE A 4 -9.41 -14.82 -39.74
CA PHE A 4 -9.45 -13.37 -39.45
C PHE A 4 -10.29 -12.60 -40.45
N GLN A 5 -11.61 -12.71 -40.34
CA GLN A 5 -12.54 -11.71 -40.87
C GLN A 5 -13.91 -11.88 -40.19
N LYS A 6 -14.11 -11.14 -39.09
CA LYS A 6 -15.46 -10.79 -38.63
C LYS A 6 -15.58 -9.27 -38.65
N GLN A 7 -16.41 -8.86 -39.58
CA GLN A 7 -17.06 -7.57 -39.72
C GLN A 7 -17.82 -7.25 -38.43
N ILE A 8 -17.59 -6.07 -37.85
CA ILE A 8 -18.44 -5.52 -36.78
C ILE A 8 -18.90 -4.15 -37.26
N CYS A 9 -20.17 -4.10 -37.64
CA CYS A 9 -20.93 -2.88 -37.84
C CYS A 9 -21.27 -2.29 -36.46
N GLY A 10 -21.01 -0.99 -36.30
CA GLY A 10 -21.77 -0.08 -35.46
C GLY A 10 -21.91 -0.40 -33.96
N ARG A 11 -21.03 0.16 -33.15
CA ARG A 11 -21.49 0.94 -31.99
C ARG A 11 -20.44 1.97 -31.61
N SER A 12 -20.87 3.22 -31.65
CA SER A 12 -20.11 4.40 -31.24
C SER A 12 -19.42 4.14 -29.91
N GLY A 13 -18.15 4.55 -29.81
CA GLY A 13 -17.41 4.53 -28.56
C GLY A 13 -18.25 5.18 -27.47
N ASP A 14 -18.52 4.41 -26.42
CA ASP A 14 -19.12 4.93 -25.20
C ASP A 14 -18.11 5.90 -24.60
N THR A 15 -18.33 7.15 -24.98
CA THR A 15 -17.89 8.37 -24.36
C THR A 15 -17.77 8.14 -22.86
N THR A 16 -16.56 8.29 -22.35
CA THR A 16 -16.30 8.56 -20.94
C THR A 16 -17.22 9.69 -20.49
N SER A 17 -18.38 9.34 -19.94
CA SER A 17 -19.32 10.28 -19.36
C SER A 17 -18.70 10.76 -18.07
N SER A 18 -18.02 11.88 -18.18
CA SER A 18 -17.47 12.63 -17.07
C SER A 18 -18.58 12.90 -16.05
N ILE A 19 -18.27 12.68 -14.78
CA ILE A 19 -19.14 12.97 -13.62
C ILE A 19 -19.45 14.47 -13.48
N TYR A 20 -18.85 15.31 -14.34
CA TYR A 20 -19.09 16.75 -14.45
C TYR A 20 -20.03 17.15 -15.60
N SER A 21 -20.55 16.20 -16.38
CA SER A 21 -21.53 16.50 -17.42
C SER A 21 -22.91 16.78 -16.81
N ARG A 22 -23.13 18.02 -16.36
CA ARG A 22 -24.46 18.51 -16.03
C ARG A 22 -25.20 18.83 -17.33
N SER A 23 -26.18 18.01 -17.67
CA SER A 23 -27.16 18.32 -18.70
C SER A 23 -28.02 19.49 -18.20
N THR A 24 -27.84 20.68 -18.77
CA THR A 24 -28.70 21.83 -18.49
C THR A 24 -29.93 21.76 -19.38
N ASP A 25 -30.81 20.81 -19.09
CA ASP A 25 -32.16 20.89 -19.61
C ASP A 25 -33.11 20.17 -18.67
N THR A 26 -33.88 20.94 -17.91
CA THR A 26 -35.06 20.41 -17.25
C THR A 26 -36.12 21.49 -17.28
N ALA A 27 -37.17 21.17 -18.03
CA ALA A 27 -38.30 22.01 -18.35
C ALA A 27 -38.97 22.58 -17.09
N LYS A 28 -39.40 23.84 -17.20
CA LYS A 28 -40.29 24.48 -16.24
C LYS A 28 -41.68 23.85 -16.35
N ASP A 29 -41.92 22.77 -15.61
CA ASP A 29 -43.28 22.36 -15.30
C ASP A 29 -43.78 23.16 -14.09
N ALA A 30 -44.70 24.06 -14.40
CA ALA A 30 -45.43 24.88 -13.43
C ALA A 30 -46.34 24.00 -12.58
N ILE A 31 -46.25 24.13 -11.25
CA ILE A 31 -47.26 23.64 -10.31
C ILE A 31 -47.74 24.83 -9.46
N PRO A 32 -49.06 24.97 -9.19
CA PRO A 32 -49.67 26.23 -8.79
C PRO A 32 -49.28 26.70 -7.40
N MET A 33 -49.05 28.02 -7.30
CA MET A 33 -48.77 28.75 -6.07
C MET A 33 -49.97 28.64 -5.11
N THR A 34 -49.82 27.87 -4.02
CA THR A 34 -50.76 27.91 -2.91
C THR A 34 -50.20 28.86 -1.87
N THR A 35 -50.95 29.92 -1.59
CA THR A 35 -50.64 31.03 -0.69
C THR A 35 -50.28 30.58 0.72
N ILE A 36 -49.11 30.99 1.23
CA ILE A 36 -48.76 30.93 2.66
C ILE A 36 -48.72 32.38 3.18
N PRO A 37 -49.47 32.73 4.25
CA PRO A 37 -49.53 34.09 4.77
C PRO A 37 -48.27 34.47 5.53
N THR A 38 -47.85 35.72 5.28
CA THR A 38 -46.72 36.43 5.87
C THR A 38 -46.89 36.64 7.38
N ASN A 39 -46.12 35.95 8.21
CA ASN A 39 -45.49 36.52 9.42
C ASN A 39 -44.73 35.43 10.18
N LEU A 40 -43.40 35.35 10.06
CA LEU A 40 -42.57 34.79 11.12
C LEU A 40 -41.29 35.61 11.23
N GLN A 41 -41.12 36.18 12.43
CA GLN A 41 -39.99 36.97 12.86
C GLN A 41 -38.67 36.21 12.61
N ILE A 42 -37.78 36.83 11.84
CA ILE A 42 -36.43 36.32 11.61
C ILE A 42 -35.60 36.61 12.86
N LYS A 43 -35.57 35.67 13.81
CA LYS A 43 -34.41 35.56 14.71
C LYS A 43 -33.20 35.13 13.87
N PRO A 44 -31.97 35.59 14.15
CA PRO A 44 -30.79 35.00 13.54
C PRO A 44 -30.66 33.58 14.11
N SER A 45 -31.24 32.59 13.41
CA SER A 45 -31.10 31.20 13.78
C SER A 45 -29.63 30.83 13.61
N LEU A 46 -29.03 30.32 14.70
CA LEU A 46 -27.83 29.50 14.61
C LEU A 46 -28.04 28.44 13.50
N PRO A 47 -26.97 27.99 12.82
CA PRO A 47 -27.12 26.96 11.79
C PRO A 47 -27.82 25.75 12.41
N GLU A 48 -29.06 25.53 11.99
CA GLU A 48 -29.85 24.39 12.41
C GLU A 48 -29.25 23.16 11.73
N ILE A 49 -28.40 22.45 12.46
CA ILE A 49 -27.89 21.16 12.01
C ILE A 49 -29.11 20.28 11.84
N ASN A 50 -29.38 19.84 10.61
CA ASN A 50 -30.48 18.93 10.31
C ASN A 50 -30.46 17.76 11.31
N LEU A 51 -31.62 17.35 11.83
CA LEU A 51 -31.72 16.24 12.78
C LEU A 51 -31.06 14.97 12.23
N LEU A 52 -31.14 14.75 10.90
CA LEU A 52 -30.43 13.69 10.21
C LEU A 52 -28.90 13.85 10.31
N ASP A 53 -28.37 15.04 10.05
CA ASP A 53 -26.93 15.32 10.12
C ASP A 53 -26.40 15.18 11.55
N HIS A 54 -27.20 15.57 12.54
CA HIS A 54 -26.90 15.34 13.95
C HIS A 54 -26.87 13.84 14.28
N GLN A 55 -27.85 13.05 13.82
CA GLN A 55 -27.87 11.60 14.01
C GLN A 55 -26.69 10.91 13.32
N ILE A 56 -26.35 11.33 12.10
CA ILE A 56 -25.18 10.85 11.36
C ILE A 56 -23.90 11.20 12.12
N SER A 57 -23.80 12.42 12.64
CA SER A 57 -22.68 12.87 13.47
C SER A 57 -22.54 12.03 14.74
N MET A 58 -23.64 11.79 15.46
CA MET A 58 -23.65 10.88 16.63
C MET A 58 -23.27 9.44 16.26
N ALA A 59 -23.66 9.00 15.07
CA ALA A 59 -23.24 7.73 14.46
C ALA A 59 -21.85 7.80 13.79
N ARG A 60 -21.07 8.86 14.03
CA ARG A 60 -19.70 9.05 13.56
C ARG A 60 -19.56 9.01 12.04
N GLY A 61 -20.50 9.65 11.35
CA GLY A 61 -20.60 9.62 9.90
C GLY A 61 -21.05 8.26 9.35
N SER A 62 -21.43 7.29 10.20
CA SER A 62 -21.92 5.99 9.75
C SER A 62 -23.40 6.10 9.41
N THR A 63 -23.73 5.86 8.15
CA THR A 63 -25.10 5.73 7.66
C THR A 63 -25.55 4.27 7.54
N MET A 64 -24.66 3.32 7.87
CA MET A 64 -24.92 1.88 7.80
C MET A 64 -25.34 1.30 9.15
N ALA A 65 -26.21 0.30 9.12
CA ALA A 65 -26.57 -0.51 10.29
C ALA A 65 -25.38 -1.37 10.74
N LEU A 66 -24.56 -0.86 11.67
CA LEU A 66 -23.33 -1.54 12.13
C LEU A 66 -23.60 -2.95 12.70
N GLU A 67 -24.79 -3.20 13.22
CA GLU A 67 -25.24 -4.50 13.73
C GLU A 67 -25.22 -5.62 12.67
N THR A 68 -25.41 -5.28 11.40
CA THR A 68 -25.40 -6.24 10.28
C THR A 68 -24.05 -6.30 9.55
N THR A 69 -23.08 -5.50 9.98
CA THR A 69 -21.76 -5.41 9.33
C THR A 69 -20.74 -6.37 9.93
N ARG A 70 -19.66 -6.62 9.18
CA ARG A 70 -18.57 -7.52 9.61
C ARG A 70 -17.97 -7.07 10.95
N PRO A 71 -17.63 -8.00 11.87
CA PRO A 71 -17.12 -7.66 13.20
C PRO A 71 -15.89 -6.75 13.22
N ARG A 72 -14.96 -6.89 12.25
CA ARG A 72 -13.78 -6.02 12.12
C ARG A 72 -14.16 -4.56 11.84
N LEU A 73 -15.11 -4.35 10.92
CA LEU A 73 -15.57 -3.01 10.56
C LEU A 73 -16.38 -2.39 11.70
N ARG A 74 -17.24 -3.18 12.35
CA ARG A 74 -17.95 -2.78 13.56
C ARG A 74 -16.97 -2.28 14.62
N LYS A 75 -15.95 -3.08 14.97
CA LYS A 75 -14.91 -2.71 15.93
C LYS A 75 -14.22 -1.38 15.59
N SER A 76 -13.82 -1.20 14.33
CA SER A 76 -13.18 0.03 13.86
C SER A 76 -14.11 1.25 13.95
N LYS A 77 -15.40 1.12 13.59
CA LYS A 77 -16.38 2.20 13.67
C LYS A 77 -16.82 2.52 15.11
N THR A 78 -16.79 1.54 16.00
CA THR A 78 -17.11 1.71 17.44
C THR A 78 -15.92 2.18 18.27
N GLN A 79 -14.69 2.13 17.75
CA GLN A 79 -13.49 2.54 18.48
C GLN A 79 -13.56 4.03 18.87
N PRO A 80 -13.18 4.43 20.09
CA PRO A 80 -13.19 5.83 20.51
C PRO A 80 -12.39 6.70 19.53
N GLN A 81 -12.89 7.89 19.19
CA GLN A 81 -12.10 8.82 18.40
C GLN A 81 -10.94 9.33 19.26
N MET A 82 -9.73 9.12 18.75
CA MET A 82 -8.57 9.83 19.27
C MET A 82 -8.75 11.31 18.99
N SER A 83 -8.40 12.13 19.98
CA SER A 83 -8.23 13.56 19.77
C SER A 83 -7.21 13.80 18.65
N ILE A 84 -7.28 14.97 18.01
CA ILE A 84 -6.32 15.34 16.96
C ILE A 84 -4.87 15.27 17.47
N LEU A 85 -4.65 15.60 18.74
CA LEU A 85 -3.34 15.51 19.39
C LEU A 85 -2.88 14.05 19.54
N GLU A 86 -3.75 13.15 20.00
CA GLU A 86 -3.45 11.72 20.10
C GLU A 86 -3.19 11.09 18.74
N LEU A 87 -4.00 11.42 17.72
CA LEU A 87 -3.81 10.93 16.36
C LEU A 87 -2.48 11.39 15.77
N LYS A 88 -2.07 12.63 16.06
CA LYS A 88 -0.76 13.15 15.64
C LYS A 88 0.37 12.39 16.33
N ALA A 89 0.26 12.15 17.63
CA ALA A 89 1.26 11.40 18.41
C ALA A 89 1.41 9.97 17.89
N GLU A 90 0.30 9.26 17.68
CA GLU A 90 0.28 7.90 17.12
C GLU A 90 0.92 7.88 15.73
N ARG A 91 0.56 8.81 14.84
CA ARG A 91 1.14 8.87 13.50
C ARG A 91 2.65 9.11 13.53
N MET A 92 3.14 9.99 14.41
CA MET A 92 4.58 10.21 14.58
C MET A 92 5.29 8.96 15.09
N GLN A 93 4.69 8.24 16.04
CA GLN A 93 5.23 6.98 16.54
C GLN A 93 5.27 5.91 15.44
N GLN A 94 4.19 5.73 14.69
CA GLN A 94 4.14 4.79 13.57
C GLN A 94 5.18 5.12 12.50
N HIS A 95 5.33 6.40 12.15
CA HIS A 95 6.35 6.82 11.19
C HIS A 95 7.78 6.52 11.70
N SER A 96 8.04 6.76 12.98
CA SER A 96 9.33 6.41 13.60
C SER A 96 9.59 4.91 13.52
N GLN A 97 8.57 4.09 13.84
CA GLN A 97 8.68 2.63 13.81
C GLN A 97 8.92 2.11 12.38
N GLN A 98 8.22 2.66 11.40
CA GLN A 98 8.45 2.36 9.98
C GLN A 98 9.85 2.75 9.53
N GLY A 99 10.40 3.86 10.04
CA GLY A 99 11.79 4.25 9.79
C GLY A 99 12.80 3.20 10.27
N LEU A 100 12.60 2.67 11.48
CA LEU A 100 13.44 1.59 12.04
C LEU A 100 13.31 0.30 11.23
N GLU A 101 12.09 -0.09 10.88
CA GLU A 101 11.81 -1.30 10.09
C GLU A 101 12.42 -1.20 8.67
N ASN A 102 12.27 -0.05 8.01
CA ASN A 102 12.89 0.20 6.71
C ASN A 102 14.42 0.14 6.79
N ASN A 103 15.02 0.69 7.86
CA ASN A 103 16.46 0.62 8.07
C ASN A 103 16.94 -0.81 8.24
N PHE A 104 16.23 -1.61 9.05
CA PHE A 104 16.49 -3.04 9.22
C PHE A 104 16.50 -3.79 7.89
N TYR A 105 15.43 -3.65 7.10
CA TYR A 105 15.34 -4.32 5.80
C TYR A 105 16.39 -3.84 4.81
N SER A 106 16.74 -2.55 4.84
CA SER A 106 17.81 -1.99 4.00
C SER A 106 19.16 -2.65 4.30
N LYS A 107 19.52 -2.79 5.59
CA LYS A 107 20.76 -3.46 6.03
C LYS A 107 20.78 -4.94 5.66
N CYS A 108 19.67 -5.65 5.86
CA CYS A 108 19.56 -7.07 5.48
C CYS A 108 19.71 -7.24 3.97
N PHE A 109 19.08 -6.37 3.18
CA PHE A 109 19.18 -6.40 1.73
C PHE A 109 20.61 -6.13 1.24
N GLU A 110 21.30 -5.15 1.83
CA GLU A 110 22.69 -4.85 1.49
C GLU A 110 23.62 -6.03 1.80
N SER A 111 23.48 -6.64 2.99
CA SER A 111 24.26 -7.82 3.38
C SER A 111 24.01 -9.01 2.46
N PHE A 112 22.74 -9.27 2.12
CA PHE A 112 22.38 -10.29 1.14
C PHE A 112 23.00 -10.03 -0.23
N HIS A 113 22.97 -8.80 -0.71
CA HIS A 113 23.56 -8.43 -1.99
C HIS A 113 25.07 -8.64 -2.01
N GLN A 114 25.77 -8.33 -0.91
CA GLN A 114 27.21 -8.61 -0.78
C GLN A 114 27.50 -10.12 -0.84
N LEU A 115 26.68 -10.95 -0.19
CA LEU A 115 26.81 -12.41 -0.25
C LEU A 115 26.57 -12.96 -1.66
N VAL A 116 25.56 -12.43 -2.36
CA VAL A 116 25.28 -12.78 -3.77
C VAL A 116 26.47 -12.41 -4.65
N SER A 117 27.05 -11.22 -4.49
CA SER A 117 28.24 -10.79 -5.23
C SER A 117 29.41 -11.76 -5.01
N ALA A 118 29.72 -12.09 -3.77
CA ALA A 118 30.78 -13.05 -3.44
C ALA A 118 30.52 -14.44 -4.06
N THR A 119 29.26 -14.85 -4.12
CA THR A 119 28.85 -16.11 -4.76
C THR A 119 29.03 -16.07 -6.27
N MET A 120 28.67 -14.96 -6.92
CA MET A 120 28.91 -14.76 -8.34
C MET A 120 30.41 -14.76 -8.66
N ASP A 121 31.23 -14.06 -7.89
CA ASP A 121 32.68 -14.01 -8.08
C ASP A 121 33.33 -15.39 -7.95
N ALA A 122 32.94 -16.16 -6.92
CA ALA A 122 33.40 -17.53 -6.73
C ALA A 122 32.98 -18.43 -7.90
N THR A 123 31.73 -18.31 -8.35
CA THR A 123 31.19 -19.09 -9.46
C THR A 123 31.92 -18.79 -10.76
N GLN A 124 32.13 -17.51 -11.08
CA GLN A 124 32.87 -17.08 -12.26
C GLN A 124 34.32 -17.60 -12.23
N SER A 125 35.00 -17.47 -11.08
CA SER A 125 36.37 -17.98 -10.92
C SER A 125 36.47 -19.49 -11.16
N LEU A 126 35.47 -20.27 -10.74
CA LEU A 126 35.45 -21.72 -10.92
C LEU A 126 35.02 -22.13 -12.33
N ALA A 127 34.04 -21.44 -12.92
CA ALA A 127 33.56 -21.70 -14.27
C ALA A 127 34.67 -21.47 -15.31
N LEU A 128 35.41 -20.36 -15.19
CA LEU A 128 36.57 -20.08 -16.05
C LEU A 128 37.60 -21.22 -15.98
N GLN A 129 37.81 -21.80 -14.80
CA GLN A 129 38.75 -22.89 -14.65
C GLN A 129 38.31 -24.17 -15.35
N TYR A 130 37.03 -24.55 -15.21
CA TYR A 130 36.49 -25.73 -15.88
C TYR A 130 36.68 -25.66 -17.40
N HIS A 131 36.52 -24.47 -17.99
CA HIS A 131 36.63 -24.27 -19.43
C HIS A 131 38.07 -24.06 -19.93
N PHE A 132 38.94 -23.41 -19.16
CA PHE A 132 40.28 -23.03 -19.64
C PHE A 132 41.43 -23.89 -19.10
N ASN A 133 41.29 -24.50 -17.91
CA ASN A 133 42.36 -25.31 -17.31
C ASN A 133 41.80 -26.36 -16.32
N PRO A 134 41.21 -27.46 -16.81
CA PRO A 134 40.59 -28.47 -15.97
C PRO A 134 41.64 -29.15 -15.07
N ALA A 135 41.41 -29.15 -13.76
CA ALA A 135 42.30 -29.80 -12.81
C ALA A 135 42.29 -31.32 -12.99
N LYS A 136 43.47 -31.96 -12.86
CA LYS A 136 43.60 -33.43 -12.92
C LYS A 136 42.88 -34.13 -11.76
N SER A 137 42.73 -33.45 -10.64
CA SER A 137 41.94 -33.88 -9.48
C SER A 137 41.17 -32.67 -8.92
N PRO A 138 39.83 -32.67 -8.91
CA PRO A 138 39.04 -31.53 -8.48
C PRO A 138 39.07 -31.29 -6.96
N SER A 139 39.31 -32.32 -6.14
CA SER A 139 39.27 -32.22 -4.68
C SER A 139 40.52 -31.58 -4.04
N GLY A 140 41.65 -31.60 -4.74
CA GLY A 140 42.90 -30.97 -4.30
C GLY A 140 43.15 -29.59 -4.88
N ASP A 141 42.17 -29.02 -5.58
CA ASP A 141 42.33 -27.77 -6.31
C ASP A 141 42.42 -26.57 -5.35
N PRO A 142 43.57 -25.86 -5.31
CA PRO A 142 43.74 -24.70 -4.43
C PRO A 142 42.69 -23.61 -4.65
N ARG A 143 42.14 -23.48 -5.87
CA ARG A 143 41.11 -22.48 -6.19
C ARG A 143 39.73 -22.88 -5.67
N LEU A 144 39.37 -24.17 -5.74
CA LEU A 144 38.15 -24.69 -5.14
C LEU A 144 38.19 -24.49 -3.62
N ILE A 145 39.32 -24.83 -2.99
CA ILE A 145 39.52 -24.61 -1.55
C ILE A 145 39.39 -23.12 -1.22
N ARG A 146 40.01 -22.23 -2.02
CA ARG A 146 39.90 -20.78 -1.85
C ARG A 146 38.45 -20.29 -1.99
N ALA A 147 37.71 -20.77 -2.98
CA ALA A 147 36.31 -20.41 -3.19
C ALA A 147 35.44 -20.85 -2.00
N ILE A 148 35.62 -22.07 -1.49
CA ILE A 148 34.92 -22.58 -0.30
C ILE A 148 35.20 -21.69 0.91
N VAL A 149 36.47 -21.32 1.14
CA VAL A 149 36.84 -20.44 2.26
C VAL A 149 36.22 -19.06 2.10
N LEU A 150 36.28 -18.45 0.92
CA LEU A 150 35.69 -17.14 0.64
C LEU A 150 34.17 -17.12 0.86
N LEU A 151 33.47 -18.15 0.39
CA LEU A 151 32.02 -18.27 0.58
C LEU A 151 31.64 -18.45 2.04
N ARG A 152 32.41 -19.24 2.81
CA ARG A 152 32.20 -19.40 4.25
C ARG A 152 32.38 -18.07 4.98
N VAL A 153 33.48 -17.36 4.71
CA VAL A 153 33.74 -16.06 5.32
C VAL A 153 32.65 -15.04 4.97
N ALA A 154 32.20 -15.00 3.72
CA ALA A 154 31.11 -14.11 3.29
C ALA A 154 29.79 -14.46 3.98
N LEU A 155 29.49 -15.75 4.14
CA LEU A 155 28.29 -16.22 4.83
C LEU A 155 28.32 -15.86 6.32
N ASP A 156 29.46 -16.08 6.99
CA ASP A 156 29.63 -15.76 8.40
C ASP A 156 29.50 -14.25 8.65
N LYS A 157 30.09 -13.43 7.75
CA LYS A 157 29.93 -11.97 7.76
C LYS A 157 28.47 -11.57 7.61
N SER A 158 27.77 -12.14 6.61
CA SER A 158 26.37 -11.80 6.35
C SER A 158 25.47 -12.14 7.54
N ARG A 159 25.70 -13.29 8.18
CA ARG A 159 24.96 -13.70 9.37
C ARG A 159 25.22 -12.79 10.57
N ALA A 160 26.47 -12.35 10.75
CA ALA A 160 26.82 -11.41 11.81
C ALA A 160 26.14 -10.04 11.60
N GLU A 161 26.12 -9.55 10.36
CA GLU A 161 25.45 -8.30 10.00
C GLU A 161 23.92 -8.38 10.18
N GLU A 162 23.29 -9.48 9.78
CA GLU A 162 21.86 -9.72 10.01
C GLU A 162 21.53 -9.75 11.51
N THR A 163 22.35 -10.45 12.31
CA THR A 163 22.17 -10.50 13.77
C THR A 163 22.32 -9.11 14.40
N SER A 164 23.30 -8.32 13.94
CA SER A 164 23.50 -6.95 14.40
C SER A 164 22.32 -6.05 14.02
N ALA A 165 21.80 -6.17 12.80
CA ALA A 165 20.64 -5.40 12.34
C ALA A 165 19.38 -5.76 13.14
N GLU A 166 19.18 -7.04 13.47
CA GLU A 166 18.06 -7.48 14.31
C GLU A 166 18.17 -6.92 15.73
N GLN A 167 19.37 -6.83 16.30
CA GLN A 167 19.60 -6.22 17.62
C GLN A 167 19.34 -4.71 17.63
N GLU A 168 19.65 -3.99 16.56
CA GLU A 168 19.42 -2.55 16.47
C GLU A 168 17.95 -2.20 16.21
N TRP A 169 17.19 -3.12 15.60
CA TRP A 169 15.77 -2.94 15.35
C TRP A 169 14.89 -3.19 16.59
N LYS A 170 15.30 -4.10 17.47
CA LYS A 170 14.59 -4.47 18.71
C LYS A 170 14.77 -3.46 19.83
#